data_AF-A0A1J9QHF9-F1
#
_entry.id   AF-A0A1J9QHF9-F1
#
_cell.length_a   1.000
_cell.length_b   1.000
_cell.length_c   1.000
_cell.angle_alpha   90.00
_cell.angle_beta   90.00
_cell.angle_gamma   90.00
#
_symmetry.space_group_name_H-M   'P 1'
#
loop_
_entity.id
_entity.type
_entity.pdbx_description
1 polymer ?
#
loop_
_entity_poly.entity_id
_entity_poly.type
_entity_poly.pdbx_seq_one_letter_code
_entity_poly.pdbx_strand_id
1 'polypeptide(L)'
;MAFNKKYAGLPDLDLAPDIYETPELTDSSTLATATVRSPSPFQDESTNPEIDRQRLQPDQARSHFLPSRLDARDVDFSDSIASRRKSYKALSRRRQRREDGTEVLGDVSDEEDESLERKLARLRREAEELKEELATRKAQRDAQPSGASVDEDDSPFADYDGLDNGVLELSRALDSLHTSSRGGAAPITVEEILSQKLGGSIPPSVHATKQRNEMLHEPQSNIPAGLLSNAAAFDARLTLLEAALGIPNTPVPHSSDDSAGPQPILPTLNHLSLQLSTLFSTLTGPSASIPATQSHPHSQPTVTTPHIEALTTRIRKLTADADALSSARRRATEAARAVIAARIAASTSDDPTAATITTTNATGTAAIHTSDNIPPSLSSLSATEIDSAASEQAAKIQALYTTLPTITSLHPLLPSVLERLRSLRAIHAGAARAAEDLDALEDRQAEMKREIEQWRDGLEVVEGKVRECEVAMKGNMEIVGPWVKGLEGRLERLGA
;
A
#
# COMPACT_ATOMS: atom_id res chain seq x y z
N MET A 1 -26.19 11.25 35.61
CA MET A 1 -25.32 10.10 35.35
C MET A 1 -26.14 8.83 35.50
N ALA A 2 -26.00 7.86 34.59
CA ALA A 2 -26.75 6.61 34.67
C ALA A 2 -25.92 5.57 35.42
N PHE A 3 -26.34 5.17 36.62
CA PHE A 3 -25.64 4.16 37.39
C PHE A 3 -25.58 2.85 36.60
N ASN A 4 -24.36 2.37 36.36
CA ASN A 4 -24.15 1.09 35.70
C ASN A 4 -24.82 -0.02 36.52
N LYS A 5 -25.81 -0.69 35.93
CA LYS A 5 -26.66 -1.73 36.56
C LYS A 5 -25.87 -2.85 37.26
N LYS A 6 -24.59 -3.02 36.90
CA LYS A 6 -23.63 -3.96 37.53
C LYS A 6 -23.33 -3.63 38.99
N TYR A 7 -23.36 -2.34 39.38
CA TYR A 7 -22.90 -1.89 40.70
C TYR A 7 -24.04 -1.61 41.69
N ALA A 8 -25.25 -1.32 41.20
CA ALA A 8 -26.40 -0.89 42.01
C ALA A 8 -26.87 -1.85 43.14
N GLY A 9 -26.30 -3.06 43.24
CA GLY A 9 -26.53 -4.00 44.33
C GLY A 9 -25.49 -3.97 45.46
N LEU A 10 -24.43 -3.15 45.34
CA LEU A 10 -23.45 -2.97 46.41
C LEU A 10 -23.88 -1.83 47.34
N PRO A 11 -23.91 -2.02 48.66
CA PRO A 11 -23.97 -0.91 49.61
C PRO A 11 -22.64 -0.13 49.57
N ASP A 12 -22.70 1.16 49.90
CA ASP A 12 -21.54 2.07 49.98
C ASP A 12 -20.82 2.33 48.63
N LEU A 13 -21.61 2.67 47.60
CA LEU A 13 -21.11 3.24 46.36
C LEU A 13 -20.89 4.75 46.51
N ASP A 14 -19.69 5.22 46.19
CA ASP A 14 -19.40 6.65 46.07
C ASP A 14 -20.18 7.27 44.90
N LEU A 15 -20.72 8.46 45.14
CA LEU A 15 -21.47 9.27 44.17
C LEU A 15 -20.68 10.52 43.73
N ALA A 16 -19.42 10.62 44.15
CA ALA A 16 -18.46 11.59 43.64
C ALA A 16 -18.34 11.53 42.10
N PRO A 17 -17.91 12.63 41.45
CA PRO A 17 -17.53 12.58 40.04
C PRO A 17 -16.40 11.56 39.83
N ASP A 18 -16.57 10.68 38.84
CA ASP A 18 -15.61 9.62 38.46
C ASP A 18 -14.18 10.15 38.21
N ILE A 19 -14.05 11.45 37.88
CA ILE A 19 -12.83 12.13 37.45
C ILE A 19 -12.73 13.47 38.17
N TYR A 20 -11.65 13.66 38.93
CA TYR A 20 -11.26 14.93 39.55
C TYR A 20 -10.03 15.50 38.84
N GLU A 21 -10.25 16.13 37.69
CA GLU A 21 -9.21 16.82 36.93
C GLU A 21 -9.05 18.28 37.41
N THR A 22 -7.81 18.78 37.37
CA THR A 22 -7.58 20.23 37.33
C THR A 22 -8.19 20.79 36.05
N PRO A 23 -8.83 21.97 36.05
CA PRO A 23 -9.33 22.56 34.81
C PRO A 23 -8.18 22.70 33.82
N GLU A 24 -8.41 22.26 32.57
CA GLU A 24 -7.45 22.36 31.47
C GLU A 24 -6.90 23.80 31.37
N LEU A 25 -5.65 23.96 31.82
CA LEU A 25 -4.92 25.20 31.67
C LEU A 25 -4.47 25.27 30.22
N THR A 26 -4.90 26.30 29.51
CA THR A 26 -4.48 26.55 28.14
C THR A 26 -3.03 27.05 28.11
N ASP A 27 -2.09 26.13 28.32
CA ASP A 27 -0.63 26.32 28.25
C ASP A 27 -0.15 26.79 26.84
N SER A 28 -1.09 26.91 25.89
CA SER A 28 -0.98 27.64 24.62
C SER A 28 -0.84 29.17 24.76
N SER A 29 -0.77 29.72 25.98
CA SER A 29 -0.28 31.10 26.20
C SER A 29 1.22 31.17 25.92
N THR A 30 1.55 31.37 24.64
CA THR A 30 2.90 31.24 24.06
C THR A 30 3.84 32.40 24.42
N LEU A 31 4.25 32.47 25.69
CA LEU A 31 5.54 33.04 26.11
C LEU A 31 6.44 31.91 26.60
N ALA A 32 7.12 31.28 25.65
CA ALA A 32 7.93 30.08 25.86
C ALA A 32 9.04 30.30 26.91
N THR A 33 9.02 29.47 27.96
CA THR A 33 10.16 29.26 28.86
C THR A 33 10.54 27.78 28.81
N ALA A 34 11.84 27.49 28.82
CA ALA A 34 12.44 26.15 28.81
C ALA A 34 12.28 25.32 27.51
N THR A 35 13.39 25.27 26.78
CA THR A 35 13.72 24.40 25.66
C THR A 35 13.39 22.91 25.86
N VAL A 36 12.36 22.43 25.17
CA VAL A 36 12.36 21.10 24.54
C VAL A 36 12.02 21.28 23.05
N ARG A 37 13.04 21.50 22.22
CA ARG A 37 12.87 21.54 20.77
C ARG A 37 12.56 20.13 20.27
N SER A 38 11.35 19.90 19.79
CA SER A 38 11.14 18.87 18.78
C SER A 38 11.89 19.30 17.49
N PRO A 39 12.67 18.40 16.86
CA PRO A 39 13.37 18.74 15.62
C PRO A 39 12.35 18.82 14.48
N SER A 40 11.85 20.03 14.21
CA SER A 40 11.13 20.31 12.97
C SER A 40 12.05 20.02 11.77
N PRO A 41 11.58 19.31 10.71
CA PRO A 41 12.36 19.10 9.48
C PRO A 41 12.75 20.39 8.75
N PHE A 42 12.20 21.53 9.18
CA PHE A 42 12.44 22.88 8.65
C PHE A 42 13.17 23.78 9.66
N GLN A 43 13.71 23.22 10.75
CA GLN A 43 14.72 23.90 11.55
C GLN A 43 15.99 23.93 10.71
N ASP A 44 16.18 25.01 9.92
CA ASP A 44 17.40 25.24 9.16
C ASP A 44 18.59 25.31 10.13
N GLU A 45 19.27 24.17 10.30
CA GLU A 45 20.60 24.08 10.86
C GLU A 45 21.47 25.06 10.10
N SER A 46 21.87 26.14 10.78
CA SER A 46 22.51 27.35 10.23
C SER A 46 23.16 27.20 8.84
N THR A 47 22.84 28.10 7.92
CA THR A 47 23.32 28.12 6.53
C THR A 47 24.84 28.27 6.47
N ASN A 48 25.55 27.16 6.69
CA ASN A 48 27.00 27.07 6.63
C ASN A 48 27.41 27.29 5.17
N PRO A 49 28.06 28.41 4.80
CA PRO A 49 28.31 28.76 3.40
C PRO A 49 29.35 27.85 2.72
N GLU A 50 30.03 27.01 3.51
CA GLU A 50 30.97 25.97 3.05
C GLU A 50 30.25 24.66 2.63
N ILE A 51 29.01 24.43 3.08
CA ILE A 51 28.27 23.19 2.80
C ILE A 51 27.17 23.48 1.78
N ASP A 52 27.40 23.08 0.53
CA ASP A 52 26.34 23.10 -0.48
C ASP A 52 25.27 22.04 -0.15
N ARG A 53 24.03 22.49 0.07
CA ARG A 53 22.86 21.66 0.40
C ARG A 53 21.85 21.59 -0.74
N GLN A 54 22.30 21.61 -1.99
CA GLN A 54 21.47 21.31 -3.16
C GLN A 54 20.61 20.04 -2.93
N ARG A 55 19.29 20.20 -2.93
CA ARG A 55 18.35 19.08 -2.80
C ARG A 55 18.40 18.24 -4.06
N LEU A 56 18.74 16.95 -3.92
CA LEU A 56 18.71 16.01 -5.03
C LEU A 56 17.29 15.93 -5.61
N GLN A 57 17.15 16.21 -6.90
CA GLN A 57 15.92 15.95 -7.64
C GLN A 57 15.97 14.52 -8.19
N PRO A 58 15.26 13.54 -7.58
CA PRO A 58 15.41 12.13 -7.93
C PRO A 58 14.97 11.84 -9.37
N ASP A 59 13.95 12.53 -9.89
CA ASP A 59 13.46 12.34 -11.26
C ASP A 59 14.44 12.87 -12.30
N GLN A 60 15.06 14.04 -12.04
CA GLN A 60 16.12 14.57 -12.89
C GLN A 60 17.32 13.62 -12.89
N ALA A 61 17.81 13.20 -11.72
CA ALA A 61 18.89 12.22 -11.59
C ALA A 61 18.56 10.91 -12.32
N ARG A 62 17.34 10.39 -12.16
CA ARG A 62 16.86 9.19 -12.85
C ARG A 62 16.92 9.36 -14.37
N SER A 63 16.51 10.50 -14.91
CA SER A 63 16.60 10.77 -16.36
C SER A 63 18.05 10.79 -16.87
N HIS A 64 19.01 11.25 -16.06
CA HIS A 64 20.44 11.24 -16.41
C HIS A 64 21.04 9.83 -16.42
N PHE A 65 20.64 8.96 -15.48
CA PHE A 65 21.21 7.60 -15.34
C PHE A 65 20.46 6.49 -16.09
N LEU A 66 19.20 6.70 -16.50
CA LEU A 66 18.44 5.74 -17.32
C LEU A 66 19.14 5.33 -18.65
N PRO A 67 19.75 6.24 -19.44
CA PRO A 67 20.42 5.85 -20.68
C PRO A 67 21.78 5.12 -20.47
N SER A 68 22.42 5.28 -19.31
CA SER A 68 23.69 4.60 -19.01
C SER A 68 23.44 3.19 -18.48
N ARG A 69 23.68 2.18 -19.33
CA ARG A 69 23.67 0.77 -18.91
C ARG A 69 25.07 0.35 -18.49
N LEU A 70 25.19 -0.31 -17.34
CA LEU A 70 26.43 -0.86 -16.82
C LEU A 70 26.44 -2.38 -17.08
N ASP A 71 27.53 -2.89 -17.66
CA ASP A 71 27.82 -4.32 -17.67
C ASP A 71 28.72 -4.67 -16.47
N ALA A 72 28.37 -5.78 -15.81
CA ALA A 72 28.96 -6.25 -14.57
C ALA A 72 29.33 -7.74 -14.63
N ARG A 73 29.19 -8.41 -15.79
CA ARG A 73 29.38 -9.86 -15.93
C ARG A 73 30.79 -10.35 -15.64
N ASP A 74 31.80 -9.54 -15.97
CA ASP A 74 33.23 -9.91 -15.89
C ASP A 74 33.99 -9.14 -14.79
N VAL A 75 33.28 -8.63 -13.76
CA VAL A 75 33.85 -7.70 -12.77
C VAL A 75 34.07 -8.37 -11.41
N ASP A 76 35.07 -9.24 -11.36
CA ASP A 76 35.53 -9.90 -10.12
C ASP A 76 36.66 -9.13 -9.43
N PHE A 77 36.37 -8.47 -8.31
CA PHE A 77 37.34 -7.74 -7.47
C PHE A 77 38.16 -8.62 -6.52
N SER A 78 38.01 -9.94 -6.57
CA SER A 78 38.72 -10.92 -5.73
C SER A 78 40.16 -11.21 -6.17
N ASP A 79 40.61 -10.62 -7.27
CA ASP A 79 41.91 -10.84 -7.89
C ASP A 79 43.03 -10.00 -7.25
N SER A 80 44.26 -10.50 -7.29
CA SER A 80 45.40 -9.86 -6.64
C SER A 80 45.78 -8.53 -7.32
N ILE A 81 46.21 -7.56 -6.50
CA ILE A 81 46.42 -6.13 -6.80
C ILE A 81 47.34 -5.82 -8.01
N ALA A 82 48.03 -6.82 -8.57
CA ALA A 82 49.05 -6.66 -9.60
C ALA A 82 48.55 -6.66 -11.06
N SER A 83 47.31 -7.07 -11.36
CA SER A 83 46.79 -7.07 -12.74
C SER A 83 45.70 -6.03 -12.98
N ARG A 84 45.65 -5.52 -14.22
CA ARG A 84 44.88 -4.35 -14.70
C ARG A 84 43.53 -4.18 -14.01
N ARG A 85 43.30 -3.00 -13.39
CA ARG A 85 42.08 -2.63 -12.64
C ARG A 85 40.79 -2.99 -13.40
N LYS A 86 40.11 -4.06 -12.98
CA LYS A 86 38.76 -4.41 -13.45
C LYS A 86 37.78 -3.33 -12.98
N SER A 87 36.89 -2.88 -13.86
CA SER A 87 35.88 -1.86 -13.57
C SER A 87 34.60 -2.13 -14.36
N TYR A 88 33.46 -1.72 -13.82
CA TYR A 88 32.17 -1.77 -14.52
C TYR A 88 32.26 -1.08 -15.89
N LYS A 89 31.89 -1.79 -16.95
CA LYS A 89 31.90 -1.25 -18.32
C LYS A 89 30.59 -0.51 -18.58
N ALA A 90 30.66 0.82 -18.66
CA ALA A 90 29.49 1.64 -18.99
C ALA A 90 29.26 1.65 -20.51
N LEU A 91 28.24 0.93 -20.97
CA LEU A 91 27.78 0.96 -22.36
C LEU A 91 26.97 2.25 -22.61
N SER A 92 27.68 3.38 -22.62
CA SER A 92 27.12 4.65 -23.07
C SER A 92 27.00 4.63 -24.60
N ARG A 93 25.78 4.54 -25.12
CA ARG A 93 25.49 4.63 -26.56
C ARG A 93 25.67 6.06 -27.05
N ARG A 94 26.91 6.54 -27.05
CA ARG A 94 27.29 7.90 -27.46
C ARG A 94 27.22 8.01 -28.98
N ARG A 95 26.04 8.37 -29.49
CA ARG A 95 25.80 8.67 -30.91
C ARG A 95 26.61 9.90 -31.34
N GLN A 96 27.85 9.71 -31.77
CA GLN A 96 28.62 10.78 -32.39
C GLN A 96 28.17 10.93 -33.85
N ARG A 97 27.16 11.79 -34.05
CA ARG A 97 26.71 12.19 -35.39
C ARG A 97 27.83 12.99 -36.06
N ARG A 98 28.48 12.43 -37.08
CA ARG A 98 29.33 13.20 -37.99
C ARG A 98 28.45 14.09 -38.87
N GLU A 99 29.04 15.17 -39.39
CA GLU A 99 28.36 16.17 -40.22
C GLU A 99 27.79 15.58 -41.53
N ASP A 100 28.37 14.47 -42.00
CA ASP A 100 28.08 13.82 -43.28
C ASP A 100 27.15 12.58 -43.17
N GLY A 101 26.26 12.56 -42.16
CA GLY A 101 25.08 11.69 -42.10
C GLY A 101 25.28 10.17 -41.96
N THR A 102 26.49 9.64 -42.05
CA THR A 102 26.78 8.20 -41.98
C THR A 102 26.99 7.71 -40.54
N GLU A 103 26.22 6.70 -40.14
CA GLU A 103 26.32 6.07 -38.81
C GLU A 103 27.43 5.00 -38.80
N VAL A 104 28.63 5.37 -38.31
CA VAL A 104 29.71 4.40 -38.07
C VAL A 104 29.45 3.68 -36.76
N LEU A 105 28.98 2.42 -36.83
CA LEU A 105 29.12 1.47 -35.73
C LEU A 105 30.54 0.92 -35.73
N GLY A 106 31.35 1.30 -34.75
CA GLY A 106 32.68 0.72 -34.54
C GLY A 106 33.56 1.59 -33.67
N ASP A 107 33.86 1.10 -32.46
CA ASP A 107 34.95 1.63 -31.64
C ASP A 107 36.23 0.91 -32.07
N VAL A 108 37.07 1.58 -32.87
CA VAL A 108 38.34 1.03 -33.40
C VAL A 108 39.45 1.20 -32.37
N SER A 109 39.27 0.60 -31.19
CA SER A 109 40.17 0.70 -30.05
C SER A 109 40.47 -0.66 -29.40
N ASP A 110 40.84 -1.65 -30.22
CA ASP A 110 41.68 -2.79 -29.82
C ASP A 110 42.31 -3.41 -31.08
N GLU A 111 43.48 -2.92 -31.49
CA GLU A 111 44.29 -3.52 -32.57
C GLU A 111 45.18 -4.69 -32.08
N GLU A 112 45.16 -5.01 -30.77
CA GLU A 112 46.04 -6.02 -30.15
C GLU A 112 45.43 -7.45 -30.11
N ASP A 113 44.10 -7.59 -30.22
CA ASP A 113 43.42 -8.89 -30.18
C ASP A 113 43.25 -9.53 -31.58
N GLU A 114 44.37 -9.94 -32.18
CA GLU A 114 44.36 -10.92 -33.27
C GLU A 114 43.55 -12.17 -32.83
N SER A 115 42.50 -12.52 -33.58
CA SER A 115 41.63 -13.65 -33.24
C SER A 115 42.39 -14.97 -33.18
N LEU A 116 41.95 -15.88 -32.30
CA LEU A 116 42.61 -17.18 -32.08
C LEU A 116 42.77 -17.98 -33.39
N GLU A 117 41.76 -17.93 -34.26
CA GLU A 117 41.79 -18.54 -35.60
C GLU A 117 42.92 -17.97 -36.48
N ARG A 118 43.12 -16.64 -36.47
CA ARG A 118 44.20 -15.97 -37.22
C ARG A 118 45.57 -16.32 -36.67
N LYS A 119 45.71 -16.40 -35.33
CA LYS A 119 46.94 -16.84 -34.65
C LYS A 119 47.28 -18.31 -35.03
N LEU A 120 46.30 -19.21 -35.03
CA LEU A 120 46.49 -20.62 -35.42
C LEU A 120 46.86 -20.77 -36.90
N ALA A 121 46.22 -20.02 -37.80
CA ALA A 121 46.55 -20.04 -39.22
C ALA A 121 48.00 -19.57 -39.50
N ARG A 122 48.50 -18.60 -38.72
CA ARG A 122 49.90 -18.14 -38.82
C ARG A 122 50.88 -19.21 -38.32
N LEU A 123 50.64 -19.78 -37.15
CA LEU A 123 51.48 -20.83 -36.56
C LEU A 123 51.53 -22.10 -37.43
N ARG A 124 50.43 -22.47 -38.10
CA ARG A 124 50.42 -23.56 -39.09
C ARG A 124 51.45 -23.31 -40.20
N ARG A 125 51.45 -22.10 -40.77
CA ARG A 125 52.37 -21.72 -41.85
C ARG A 125 53.82 -21.72 -41.39
N GLU A 126 54.09 -21.17 -40.21
CA GLU A 126 55.43 -21.18 -39.60
C GLU A 126 55.93 -22.62 -39.35
N ALA A 127 55.07 -23.54 -38.91
CA ALA A 127 55.42 -24.95 -38.71
C ALA A 127 55.61 -25.74 -40.03
N GLU A 128 54.87 -25.38 -41.08
CA GLU A 128 55.00 -25.98 -42.42
C GLU A 128 56.30 -25.52 -43.10
N GLU A 129 56.67 -24.24 -42.95
CA GLU A 129 57.95 -23.67 -43.42
C GLU A 129 59.16 -24.36 -42.77
N LEU A 130 59.14 -24.57 -41.44
CA LEU A 130 60.19 -25.31 -40.73
C LEU A 130 60.31 -26.78 -41.19
N LYS A 131 59.20 -27.42 -41.55
CA LYS A 131 59.19 -28.79 -42.07
C LYS A 131 59.81 -28.87 -43.47
N GLU A 132 59.58 -27.86 -44.32
CA GLU A 132 60.23 -27.76 -45.63
C GLU A 132 61.74 -27.48 -45.50
N GLU A 133 62.16 -26.66 -44.54
CA GLU A 133 63.59 -26.41 -44.27
C GLU A 133 64.32 -27.70 -43.84
N LEU A 134 63.73 -28.49 -42.94
CA LEU A 134 64.30 -29.79 -42.53
C LEU A 134 64.35 -30.79 -43.70
N ALA A 135 63.29 -30.87 -44.52
CA ALA A 135 63.26 -31.75 -45.69
C ALA A 135 64.32 -31.38 -46.74
N THR A 136 64.52 -30.08 -47.01
CA THR A 136 65.56 -29.62 -47.94
C THR A 136 66.97 -29.88 -47.40
N ARG A 137 67.20 -29.69 -46.09
CA ARG A 137 68.47 -30.03 -45.43
C ARG A 137 68.77 -31.54 -45.49
N LYS A 138 67.76 -32.40 -45.32
CA LYS A 138 67.89 -33.86 -45.46
C LYS A 138 68.23 -34.26 -46.90
N ALA A 139 67.54 -33.68 -47.89
CA ALA A 139 67.84 -33.91 -49.31
C ALA A 139 69.24 -33.41 -49.73
N GLN A 140 69.73 -32.30 -49.17
CA GLN A 140 71.10 -31.82 -49.42
C GLN A 140 72.15 -32.79 -48.88
N ARG A 141 71.94 -33.36 -47.68
CA ARG A 141 72.80 -34.38 -47.09
C ARG A 141 72.83 -35.66 -47.94
N ASP A 142 71.66 -36.11 -48.40
CA ASP A 142 71.53 -37.36 -49.16
C ASP A 142 72.06 -37.22 -50.60
N ALA A 143 72.19 -35.99 -51.12
CA ALA A 143 72.74 -35.67 -52.44
C ALA A 143 74.29 -35.54 -52.48
N GLN A 144 74.99 -35.81 -51.37
CA GLN A 144 76.44 -35.58 -51.24
C GLN A 144 77.24 -36.91 -51.10
N PRO A 145 77.58 -37.60 -52.21
CA PRO A 145 78.31 -38.88 -52.15
C PRO A 145 79.84 -38.66 -52.10
N SER A 146 80.42 -38.71 -50.91
CA SER A 146 81.88 -38.79 -50.71
C SER A 146 82.22 -39.86 -49.69
N GLY A 147 82.72 -41.01 -50.15
CA GLY A 147 83.04 -42.15 -49.29
C GLY A 147 84.52 -42.25 -48.92
N ALA A 148 84.79 -42.79 -47.74
CA ALA A 148 85.96 -43.62 -47.45
C ALA A 148 85.75 -44.43 -46.15
N SER A 149 85.85 -45.75 -46.26
CA SER A 149 86.34 -46.71 -45.25
C SER A 149 86.01 -46.55 -43.75
N VAL A 150 85.32 -47.58 -43.24
CA VAL A 150 85.78 -48.46 -42.13
C VAL A 150 85.50 -48.04 -40.67
N ASP A 151 84.97 -49.04 -39.95
CA ASP A 151 84.83 -49.27 -38.51
C ASP A 151 83.85 -48.46 -37.65
N GLU A 152 83.27 -49.22 -36.71
CA GLU A 152 82.28 -48.84 -35.72
C GLU A 152 82.95 -48.02 -34.61
N ASP A 153 82.61 -46.74 -34.49
CA ASP A 153 81.99 -46.18 -33.28
C ASP A 153 81.87 -44.64 -33.39
N ASP A 154 80.90 -44.10 -32.64
CA ASP A 154 80.68 -42.69 -32.35
C ASP A 154 80.39 -41.75 -33.55
N SER A 155 79.10 -41.53 -33.83
CA SER A 155 78.65 -40.39 -34.63
C SER A 155 77.33 -39.81 -34.07
N PRO A 156 77.21 -38.47 -33.88
CA PRO A 156 76.04 -37.86 -33.23
C PRO A 156 74.86 -37.66 -34.21
N PHE A 157 74.50 -38.71 -34.96
CA PHE A 157 73.55 -38.66 -36.07
C PHE A 157 72.10 -39.05 -35.71
N ALA A 158 71.80 -39.34 -34.45
CA ALA A 158 70.46 -39.76 -34.00
C ALA A 158 69.53 -38.60 -33.58
N ASP A 159 70.04 -37.42 -33.27
CA ASP A 159 69.26 -36.32 -32.66
C ASP A 159 68.37 -35.58 -33.68
N TYR A 160 68.77 -35.55 -34.95
CA TYR A 160 68.04 -34.86 -36.02
C TYR A 160 66.74 -35.56 -36.44
N ASP A 161 66.69 -36.91 -36.45
CA ASP A 161 65.43 -37.63 -36.69
C ASP A 161 64.43 -37.45 -35.53
N GLY A 162 64.92 -37.11 -34.32
CA GLY A 162 64.09 -36.69 -33.19
C GLY A 162 63.41 -35.35 -33.41
N LEU A 163 64.13 -34.37 -33.98
CA LEU A 163 63.57 -33.06 -34.35
C LEU A 163 62.59 -33.17 -35.52
N ASP A 164 62.89 -33.97 -36.55
CA ASP A 164 61.96 -34.27 -37.65
C ASP A 164 60.65 -34.87 -37.10
N ASN A 165 60.74 -35.86 -36.21
CA ASN A 165 59.57 -36.47 -35.57
C ASN A 165 58.81 -35.45 -34.69
N GLY A 166 59.51 -34.60 -33.92
CA GLY A 166 58.89 -33.56 -33.10
C GLY A 166 58.14 -32.50 -33.91
N VAL A 167 58.67 -32.07 -35.06
CA VAL A 167 57.99 -31.14 -35.97
C VAL A 167 56.80 -31.82 -36.67
N LEU A 168 56.91 -33.10 -37.00
CA LEU A 168 55.78 -33.90 -37.51
C LEU A 168 54.67 -34.06 -36.46
N GLU A 169 55.01 -34.31 -35.19
CA GLU A 169 54.05 -34.36 -34.08
C GLU A 169 53.41 -33.00 -33.81
N LEU A 170 54.19 -31.91 -33.83
CA LEU A 170 53.67 -30.54 -33.70
C LEU A 170 52.70 -30.19 -34.83
N SER A 171 53.03 -30.53 -36.08
CA SER A 171 52.15 -30.30 -37.23
C SER A 171 50.83 -31.09 -37.10
N ARG A 172 50.89 -32.35 -36.64
CA ARG A 172 49.69 -33.16 -36.33
C ARG A 172 48.88 -32.58 -35.18
N ALA A 173 49.54 -32.08 -34.13
CA ALA A 173 48.87 -31.45 -33.00
C ALA A 173 48.13 -30.16 -33.42
N LEU A 174 48.79 -29.29 -34.19
CA LEU A 174 48.19 -28.07 -34.75
C LEU A 174 47.05 -28.38 -35.73
N ASP A 175 47.19 -29.38 -36.59
CA ASP A 175 46.11 -29.85 -37.46
C ASP A 175 44.94 -30.44 -36.65
N SER A 176 45.21 -31.19 -35.58
CA SER A 176 44.17 -31.73 -34.69
C SER A 176 43.43 -30.61 -33.93
N LEU A 177 44.13 -29.54 -33.55
CA LEU A 177 43.56 -28.41 -32.82
C LEU A 177 42.81 -27.46 -33.76
N HIS A 178 43.28 -27.26 -34.99
CA HIS A 178 42.55 -26.52 -36.03
C HIS A 178 41.31 -27.29 -36.52
N THR A 179 41.40 -28.61 -36.70
CA THR A 179 40.22 -29.45 -36.99
C THR A 179 39.30 -29.64 -35.80
N SER A 180 39.78 -29.55 -34.56
CA SER A 180 38.93 -29.44 -33.35
C SER A 180 38.26 -28.07 -33.26
N SER A 181 38.97 -26.97 -33.57
CA SER A 181 38.43 -25.61 -33.59
C SER A 181 37.41 -25.37 -34.71
N ARG A 182 37.48 -26.14 -35.81
CA ARG A 182 36.59 -26.03 -36.99
C ARG A 182 35.57 -27.17 -37.10
N GLY A 183 35.83 -28.29 -36.42
CA GLY A 183 35.04 -29.51 -36.40
C GLY A 183 34.36 -29.80 -35.06
N GLY A 184 34.70 -29.06 -34.00
CA GLY A 184 33.70 -28.66 -33.00
C GLY A 184 32.55 -28.01 -33.77
N ALA A 185 31.34 -28.54 -33.57
CA ALA A 185 30.19 -28.30 -34.43
C ALA A 185 30.08 -26.84 -34.88
N ALA A 186 29.84 -26.62 -36.18
CA ALA A 186 29.39 -25.33 -36.68
C ALA A 186 28.34 -24.81 -35.70
N PRO A 187 28.55 -23.63 -35.06
CA PRO A 187 27.69 -23.22 -33.99
C PRO A 187 26.30 -23.10 -34.60
N ILE A 188 25.38 -23.94 -34.13
CA ILE A 188 23.96 -23.80 -34.44
C ILE A 188 23.61 -22.45 -33.81
N THR A 189 23.65 -21.41 -34.64
CA THR A 189 23.58 -20.04 -34.16
C THR A 189 22.23 -19.89 -33.47
N VAL A 190 22.20 -19.09 -32.40
CA VAL A 190 20.94 -18.87 -31.66
C VAL A 190 19.85 -18.34 -32.60
N GLU A 191 20.23 -17.68 -33.70
CA GLU A 191 19.40 -17.27 -34.83
C GLU A 191 18.73 -18.45 -35.58
N GLU A 192 19.41 -19.58 -35.79
CA GLU A 192 18.84 -20.77 -36.46
C GLU A 192 17.83 -21.49 -35.54
N ILE A 193 18.13 -21.57 -34.24
CA ILE A 193 17.19 -22.12 -33.22
C ILE A 193 15.97 -21.19 -33.03
N LEU A 194 16.17 -19.87 -33.04
CA LEU A 194 15.08 -18.90 -32.93
C LEU A 194 14.22 -18.88 -34.20
N SER A 195 14.82 -18.90 -35.39
CA SER A 195 14.06 -18.96 -36.65
C SER A 195 13.31 -20.29 -36.81
N GLN A 196 13.83 -21.42 -36.31
CA GLN A 196 13.08 -22.67 -36.22
C GLN A 196 11.91 -22.59 -35.20
N LYS A 197 12.09 -21.92 -34.04
CA LYS A 197 11.00 -21.72 -33.07
C LYS A 197 9.94 -20.69 -33.49
N LEU A 198 10.30 -19.68 -34.27
CA LEU A 198 9.34 -18.70 -34.81
C LEU A 198 8.72 -19.14 -36.14
N GLY A 199 9.40 -20.01 -36.91
CA GLY A 199 8.91 -20.60 -38.16
C GLY A 199 7.90 -21.74 -37.97
N GLY A 200 7.72 -22.22 -36.74
CA GLY A 200 6.70 -23.21 -36.37
C GLY A 200 5.27 -22.65 -36.37
N SER A 201 4.81 -22.21 -37.55
CA SER A 201 3.46 -21.67 -37.75
C SER A 201 2.37 -22.71 -37.47
N ILE A 202 1.36 -22.30 -36.70
CA ILE A 202 0.21 -23.09 -36.27
C ILE A 202 -0.59 -23.59 -37.48
N PRO A 203 -0.80 -24.91 -37.67
CA PRO A 203 -1.85 -25.41 -38.54
C PRO A 203 -3.20 -25.47 -37.79
N PRO A 204 -4.26 -24.80 -38.26
CA PRO A 204 -5.58 -24.94 -37.67
C PRO A 204 -6.26 -26.20 -38.23
N SER A 205 -6.34 -27.29 -37.45
CA SER A 205 -7.27 -28.38 -37.77
C SER A 205 -7.85 -29.07 -36.54
N VAL A 206 -9.17 -29.18 -36.57
CA VAL A 206 -10.07 -29.74 -35.57
C VAL A 206 -9.88 -31.25 -35.45
N HIS A 207 -9.46 -31.76 -34.28
CA HIS A 207 -9.81 -33.12 -33.85
C HIS A 207 -10.11 -33.19 -32.35
N ALA A 208 -11.29 -33.72 -32.03
CA ALA A 208 -11.75 -33.88 -30.66
C ALA A 208 -11.38 -35.26 -30.10
N THR A 209 -10.47 -35.31 -29.12
CA THR A 209 -10.24 -36.52 -28.30
C THR A 209 -9.99 -36.16 -26.83
N LYS A 210 -11.09 -36.09 -26.08
CA LYS A 210 -11.24 -36.55 -24.68
C LYS A 210 -9.96 -36.54 -23.81
N GLN A 211 -9.51 -35.37 -23.38
CA GLN A 211 -8.50 -35.27 -22.32
C GLN A 211 -9.13 -35.42 -20.93
N ARG A 212 -8.47 -36.25 -20.11
CA ARG A 212 -8.79 -36.51 -18.70
C ARG A 212 -8.25 -35.33 -17.88
N ASN A 213 -9.10 -34.74 -17.04
CA ASN A 213 -8.82 -33.48 -16.38
C ASN A 213 -7.95 -33.67 -15.12
N GLU A 214 -6.63 -33.63 -15.27
CA GLU A 214 -5.69 -33.42 -14.15
C GLU A 214 -5.27 -31.95 -14.12
N MET A 215 -6.04 -31.14 -13.39
CA MET A 215 -5.66 -29.77 -13.07
C MET A 215 -4.58 -29.78 -11.98
N LEU A 216 -3.33 -29.52 -12.36
CA LEU A 216 -2.32 -29.05 -11.42
C LEU A 216 -2.78 -27.70 -10.87
N HIS A 217 -3.14 -27.68 -9.59
CA HIS A 217 -3.72 -26.53 -8.91
C HIS A 217 -2.61 -25.60 -8.40
N GLU A 218 -2.03 -24.78 -9.28
CA GLU A 218 -1.42 -23.53 -8.82
C GLU A 218 -2.52 -22.64 -8.23
N PRO A 219 -2.34 -22.07 -7.03
CA PRO A 219 -3.27 -21.10 -6.46
C PRO A 219 -3.07 -19.74 -7.13
N GLN A 220 -3.26 -19.66 -8.45
CA GLN A 220 -3.40 -18.38 -9.12
C GLN A 220 -4.68 -17.72 -8.60
N SER A 221 -4.52 -16.65 -7.84
CA SER A 221 -5.63 -15.89 -7.28
C SER A 221 -6.56 -15.48 -8.41
N ASN A 222 -7.80 -15.98 -8.41
CA ASN A 222 -8.86 -15.68 -9.39
C ASN A 222 -9.38 -14.24 -9.25
N ILE A 223 -8.47 -13.27 -9.18
CA ILE A 223 -8.74 -11.84 -9.30
C ILE A 223 -8.70 -11.57 -10.80
N PRO A 224 -9.83 -11.27 -11.46
CA PRO A 224 -9.78 -10.87 -12.87
C PRO A 224 -8.88 -9.65 -12.99
N ALA A 225 -7.90 -9.68 -13.90
CA ALA A 225 -6.83 -8.68 -14.00
C ALA A 225 -7.36 -7.23 -14.07
N GLY A 226 -8.57 -7.06 -14.63
CA GLY A 226 -9.30 -5.79 -14.66
C GLY A 226 -9.63 -5.16 -13.29
N LEU A 227 -9.81 -5.94 -12.22
CA LEU A 227 -10.11 -5.37 -10.89
C LEU A 227 -8.89 -4.69 -10.27
N LEU A 228 -7.68 -5.25 -10.44
CA LEU A 228 -6.45 -4.62 -9.96
C LEU A 228 -6.10 -3.38 -10.78
N SER A 229 -6.27 -3.42 -12.12
CA SER A 229 -6.08 -2.22 -12.95
C SER A 229 -7.11 -1.13 -12.64
N ASN A 230 -8.37 -1.49 -12.34
CA ASN A 230 -9.39 -0.54 -11.95
C ASN A 230 -9.09 0.06 -10.57
N ALA A 231 -8.67 -0.75 -9.60
CA ALA A 231 -8.24 -0.26 -8.28
C ALA A 231 -7.07 0.73 -8.41
N ALA A 232 -6.04 0.41 -9.20
CA ALA A 232 -4.93 1.32 -9.48
C ALA A 232 -5.38 2.60 -10.21
N ALA A 233 -6.36 2.53 -11.12
CA ALA A 233 -6.93 3.70 -11.78
C ALA A 233 -7.75 4.59 -10.82
N PHE A 234 -8.45 3.99 -9.86
CA PHE A 234 -9.13 4.73 -8.80
C PHE A 234 -8.13 5.38 -7.82
N ASP A 235 -7.07 4.68 -7.44
CA ASP A 235 -5.98 5.21 -6.61
C ASP A 235 -5.25 6.39 -7.28
N ALA A 236 -4.91 6.26 -8.57
CA ALA A 236 -4.36 7.35 -9.37
C ALA A 236 -5.33 8.55 -9.48
N ARG A 237 -6.65 8.33 -9.47
CA ARG A 237 -7.65 9.41 -9.46
C ARG A 237 -7.82 10.03 -8.06
N LEU A 238 -7.72 9.23 -6.99
CA LEU A 238 -7.79 9.70 -5.61
C LEU A 238 -6.57 10.54 -5.27
N THR A 239 -5.36 10.10 -5.59
CA THR A 239 -4.12 10.87 -5.39
C THR A 239 -4.13 12.20 -6.16
N LEU A 240 -4.68 12.25 -7.38
CA LEU A 240 -4.90 13.52 -8.10
C LEU A 240 -5.93 14.42 -7.40
N LEU A 241 -6.97 13.85 -6.79
CA LEU A 241 -7.99 14.60 -6.05
C LEU A 241 -7.45 15.10 -4.71
N GLU A 242 -6.65 14.31 -4.00
CA GLU A 242 -5.90 14.68 -2.80
C GLU A 242 -4.91 15.81 -3.09
N ALA A 243 -4.14 15.70 -4.17
CA ALA A 243 -3.23 16.76 -4.63
C ALA A 243 -3.96 18.05 -5.00
N ALA A 244 -5.13 17.96 -5.65
CA ALA A 244 -5.96 19.11 -5.99
C ALA A 244 -6.65 19.74 -4.76
N LEU A 245 -6.98 18.92 -3.76
CA LEU A 245 -7.57 19.36 -2.48
C LEU A 245 -6.52 19.87 -1.49
N GLY A 246 -5.24 19.59 -1.75
CA GLY A 246 -4.10 20.05 -0.96
C GLY A 246 -4.04 19.47 0.45
N ILE A 247 -4.72 18.35 0.73
CA ILE A 247 -4.61 17.67 2.03
C ILE A 247 -3.18 17.13 2.12
N PRO A 248 -2.35 17.61 3.07
CA PRO A 248 -0.97 17.16 3.12
C PRO A 248 -0.91 15.74 3.69
N ASN A 249 -0.30 14.81 2.96
CA ASN A 249 0.01 13.45 3.45
C ASN A 249 1.08 13.43 4.56
N THR A 250 1.52 14.60 5.06
CA THR A 250 2.22 14.70 6.33
C THR A 250 1.19 14.62 7.46
N PRO A 251 1.35 13.74 8.47
CA PRO A 251 0.60 13.88 9.70
C PRO A 251 1.03 15.20 10.35
N VAL A 252 0.23 16.25 10.15
CA VAL A 252 0.31 17.45 10.98
C VAL A 252 0.14 16.97 12.41
N PRO A 253 1.08 17.25 13.33
CA PRO A 253 0.93 16.82 14.71
C PRO A 253 -0.37 17.39 15.24
N HIS A 254 -1.27 16.51 15.66
CA HIS A 254 -2.54 16.90 16.24
C HIS A 254 -2.27 17.84 17.41
N SER A 255 -2.55 19.13 17.24
CA SER A 255 -2.79 20.00 18.39
C SER A 255 -3.94 19.38 19.16
N SER A 256 -3.73 19.09 20.45
CA SER A 256 -4.62 18.27 21.29
C SER A 256 -6.03 18.83 21.51
N ASP A 257 -6.34 19.98 20.91
CA ASP A 257 -7.57 20.75 21.10
C ASP A 257 -8.41 20.91 19.81
N ASP A 258 -7.96 20.40 18.64
CA ASP A 258 -8.81 20.34 17.44
C ASP A 258 -9.40 18.92 17.28
N SER A 259 -10.54 18.70 17.96
CA SER A 259 -11.37 17.49 17.84
C SER A 259 -12.07 17.38 16.47
N ALA A 260 -11.96 18.40 15.62
CA ALA A 260 -12.38 18.29 14.23
C ALA A 260 -11.37 17.46 13.42
N GLY A 261 -11.88 16.62 12.52
CA GLY A 261 -11.08 16.03 11.45
C GLY A 261 -10.62 17.08 10.43
N PRO A 262 -10.28 16.68 9.18
CA PRO A 262 -9.84 17.64 8.17
C PRO A 262 -10.83 18.82 8.06
N GLN A 263 -10.33 20.03 8.30
CA GLN A 263 -11.17 21.23 8.42
C GLN A 263 -12.10 21.34 7.20
N PRO A 264 -13.42 21.47 7.42
CA PRO A 264 -14.37 21.35 6.32
C PRO A 264 -14.20 22.52 5.34
N ILE A 265 -13.77 22.20 4.12
CA ILE A 265 -13.41 23.19 3.09
C ILE A 265 -14.65 23.93 2.55
N LEU A 266 -15.84 23.33 2.62
CA LEU A 266 -17.08 23.95 2.17
C LEU A 266 -17.51 25.17 3.00
N PRO A 267 -17.56 25.15 4.34
CA PRO A 267 -17.85 26.36 5.13
C PRO A 267 -16.75 27.42 5.05
N THR A 268 -15.47 27.07 4.87
CA THR A 268 -14.43 28.09 4.63
C THR A 268 -14.59 28.75 3.27
N LEU A 269 -14.87 27.97 2.21
CA LEU A 269 -15.22 28.50 0.88
C LEU A 269 -16.52 29.32 0.93
N ASN A 270 -17.54 28.89 1.67
CA ASN A 270 -18.77 29.65 1.86
C ASN A 270 -18.51 30.98 2.58
N HIS A 271 -17.68 30.98 3.62
CA HIS A 271 -17.25 32.21 4.30
C HIS A 271 -16.48 33.14 3.34
N LEU A 272 -15.54 32.61 2.54
CA LEU A 272 -14.87 33.39 1.49
C LEU A 272 -15.85 33.89 0.42
N SER A 273 -16.89 33.12 0.06
CA SER A 273 -17.92 33.55 -0.89
C SER A 273 -18.84 34.64 -0.34
N LEU A 274 -19.09 34.63 0.98
CA LEU A 274 -19.80 35.70 1.70
C LEU A 274 -18.92 36.94 1.84
N GLN A 275 -17.62 36.79 2.07
CA GLN A 275 -16.65 37.90 2.02
C GLN A 275 -16.55 38.48 0.61
N LEU A 276 -16.46 37.64 -0.43
CA LEU A 276 -16.42 38.09 -1.82
C LEU A 276 -17.75 38.69 -2.28
N SER A 277 -18.91 38.19 -1.83
CA SER A 277 -20.21 38.76 -2.20
C SER A 277 -20.52 40.07 -1.44
N THR A 278 -20.03 40.22 -0.21
CA THR A 278 -20.05 41.51 0.49
C THR A 278 -19.10 42.51 -0.16
N LEU A 279 -17.87 42.12 -0.52
CA LEU A 279 -16.95 42.95 -1.30
C LEU A 279 -17.53 43.32 -2.67
N PHE A 280 -18.13 42.37 -3.39
CA PHE A 280 -18.78 42.62 -4.68
C PHE A 280 -19.96 43.56 -4.53
N SER A 281 -20.86 43.35 -3.56
CA SER A 281 -21.99 44.24 -3.26
C SER A 281 -21.55 45.65 -2.86
N THR A 282 -20.41 45.81 -2.16
CA THR A 282 -19.83 47.12 -1.86
C THR A 282 -19.12 47.78 -3.05
N LEU A 283 -18.55 47.00 -3.97
CA LEU A 283 -17.85 47.49 -5.16
C LEU A 283 -18.81 47.81 -6.31
N THR A 284 -19.90 47.04 -6.45
CA THR A 284 -21.01 47.25 -7.39
C THR A 284 -22.22 47.83 -6.66
N GLY A 285 -21.98 48.78 -5.74
CA GLY A 285 -23.04 49.46 -4.98
C GLY A 285 -24.14 50.00 -5.89
N PRO A 286 -25.38 50.12 -5.38
CA PRO A 286 -26.56 50.32 -6.23
C PRO A 286 -26.36 51.53 -7.13
N SER A 287 -26.53 51.31 -8.44
CA SER A 287 -26.58 52.37 -9.43
C SER A 287 -27.80 53.25 -9.15
N ALA A 288 -27.62 54.21 -8.25
CA ALA A 288 -28.59 55.23 -7.96
C ALA A 288 -28.74 56.07 -9.22
N SER A 289 -29.92 55.97 -9.83
CA SER A 289 -30.32 56.73 -11.00
C SER A 289 -30.08 58.23 -10.79
N ILE A 290 -29.03 58.75 -11.42
CA ILE A 290 -28.83 60.18 -11.66
C ILE A 290 -28.82 60.34 -13.18
N PRO A 291 -29.68 61.21 -13.76
CA PRO A 291 -29.70 61.42 -15.21
C PRO A 291 -28.37 62.02 -15.67
N ALA A 292 -27.91 61.58 -16.84
CA ALA A 292 -26.62 61.99 -17.37
C ALA A 292 -26.55 63.47 -17.73
N THR A 293 -25.58 64.19 -17.16
CA THR A 293 -24.88 65.28 -17.85
C THR A 293 -23.37 65.24 -17.58
N GLN A 294 -22.63 64.87 -18.63
CA GLN A 294 -21.27 65.36 -18.96
C GLN A 294 -20.06 64.96 -18.05
N SER A 295 -19.50 63.79 -18.38
CA SER A 295 -18.06 63.54 -18.65
C SER A 295 -16.94 64.16 -17.77
N HIS A 296 -16.38 63.32 -16.88
CA HIS A 296 -14.94 62.95 -16.76
C HIS A 296 -13.82 64.00 -16.49
N PRO A 297 -12.62 63.60 -15.97
CA PRO A 297 -12.30 62.42 -15.15
C PRO A 297 -11.23 62.65 -14.04
N HIS A 298 -11.56 62.48 -12.75
CA HIS A 298 -10.57 62.05 -11.72
C HIS A 298 -11.22 61.68 -10.38
N SER A 299 -11.15 60.40 -9.98
CA SER A 299 -10.96 59.94 -8.58
C SER A 299 -11.02 58.41 -8.49
N GLN A 300 -10.15 57.84 -7.65
CA GLN A 300 -10.18 56.43 -7.27
C GLN A 300 -11.36 56.16 -6.34
N PRO A 301 -12.06 55.01 -6.42
CA PRO A 301 -13.09 54.63 -5.47
C PRO A 301 -12.46 53.98 -4.22
N THR A 302 -11.85 54.77 -3.35
CA THR A 302 -11.61 54.33 -1.96
C THR A 302 -12.94 54.28 -1.23
N VAL A 303 -13.48 53.07 -1.00
CA VAL A 303 -14.70 52.86 -0.21
C VAL A 303 -14.48 53.43 1.19
N THR A 304 -15.23 54.48 1.54
CA THR A 304 -15.01 55.23 2.78
C THR A 304 -15.67 54.53 3.97
N THR A 305 -14.96 54.50 5.11
CA THR A 305 -15.42 53.93 6.38
C THR A 305 -16.83 54.36 6.85
N PRO A 306 -17.31 55.62 6.69
CA PRO A 306 -18.62 56.03 7.19
C PRO A 306 -19.81 55.24 6.64
N HIS A 307 -19.71 54.58 5.47
CA HIS A 307 -20.82 53.75 4.98
C HIS A 307 -20.97 52.44 5.76
N ILE A 308 -19.85 51.85 6.20
CA ILE A 308 -19.84 50.67 7.09
C ILE A 308 -20.31 51.09 8.50
N GLU A 309 -19.90 52.27 8.96
CA GLU A 309 -20.39 52.84 10.22
C GLU A 309 -21.89 53.14 10.18
N ALA A 310 -22.43 53.66 9.07
CA ALA A 310 -23.87 53.88 8.88
C ALA A 310 -24.69 52.58 8.86
N LEU A 311 -24.19 51.51 8.23
CA LEU A 311 -24.85 50.21 8.25
C LEU A 311 -24.74 49.51 9.60
N THR A 312 -23.58 49.55 10.26
CA THR A 312 -23.41 48.94 11.59
C THR A 312 -24.18 49.70 12.68
N THR A 313 -24.33 51.02 12.59
CA THR A 313 -25.21 51.80 13.48
C THR A 313 -26.68 51.50 13.22
N ARG A 314 -27.11 51.31 11.96
CA ARG A 314 -28.47 50.88 11.62
C ARG A 314 -28.78 49.46 12.11
N ILE A 315 -27.83 48.53 12.00
CA ILE A 315 -27.94 47.17 12.56
C ILE A 315 -28.03 47.25 14.09
N ARG A 316 -27.15 48.00 14.75
CA ARG A 316 -27.22 48.22 16.22
C ARG A 316 -28.53 48.84 16.67
N LYS A 317 -29.12 49.74 15.87
CA LYS A 317 -30.45 50.28 16.15
C LYS A 317 -31.53 49.20 16.02
N LEU A 318 -31.52 48.40 14.95
CA LEU A 318 -32.48 47.32 14.76
C LEU A 318 -32.38 46.23 15.84
N THR A 319 -31.18 45.91 16.34
CA THR A 319 -31.01 45.01 17.49
C THR A 319 -31.54 45.65 18.77
N ALA A 320 -31.24 46.93 19.03
CA ALA A 320 -31.78 47.64 20.19
C ALA A 320 -33.32 47.76 20.17
N ASP A 321 -33.91 48.01 19.00
CA ASP A 321 -35.37 48.05 18.80
C ASP A 321 -35.99 46.64 18.99
N ALA A 322 -35.30 45.58 18.57
CA ALA A 322 -35.72 44.19 18.81
C ALA A 322 -35.61 43.77 20.28
N ASP A 323 -34.57 44.20 21.00
CA ASP A 323 -34.38 43.99 22.44
C ASP A 323 -35.38 44.81 23.27
N ALA A 324 -35.72 46.03 22.82
CA ALA A 324 -36.81 46.80 23.38
C ALA A 324 -38.15 46.05 23.22
N LEU A 325 -38.42 45.49 22.04
CA LEU A 325 -39.64 44.72 21.77
C LEU A 325 -39.68 43.40 22.58
N SER A 326 -38.56 42.68 22.69
CA SER A 326 -38.48 41.44 23.48
C SER A 326 -38.65 41.72 24.98
N SER A 327 -38.05 42.80 25.51
CA SER A 327 -38.24 43.22 26.89
C SER A 327 -39.65 43.76 27.16
N ALA A 328 -40.29 44.42 26.17
CA ALA A 328 -41.69 44.82 26.26
C ALA A 328 -42.62 43.59 26.28
N ARG A 329 -42.38 42.58 25.44
CA ARG A 329 -43.10 41.29 25.50
C ARG A 329 -42.93 40.59 26.85
N ARG A 330 -41.71 40.55 27.40
CA ARG A 330 -41.45 39.97 28.73
C ARG A 330 -42.18 40.73 29.84
N ARG A 331 -42.15 42.07 29.84
CA ARG A 331 -42.94 42.87 30.80
C ARG A 331 -44.43 42.67 30.63
N ALA A 332 -44.93 42.48 29.41
CA ALA A 332 -46.35 42.19 29.15
C ALA A 332 -46.77 40.81 29.67
N THR A 333 -45.95 39.76 29.50
CA THR A 333 -46.23 38.43 30.08
C THR A 333 -46.10 38.42 31.60
N GLU A 334 -45.16 39.18 32.16
CA GLU A 334 -45.00 39.37 33.60
C GLU A 334 -46.18 40.14 34.21
N ALA A 335 -46.65 41.22 33.56
CA ALA A 335 -47.85 41.94 33.96
C ALA A 335 -49.11 41.06 33.87
N ALA A 336 -49.24 40.23 32.83
CA ALA A 336 -50.33 39.25 32.73
C ALA A 336 -50.29 38.23 33.88
N ARG A 337 -49.10 37.70 34.22
CA ARG A 337 -48.91 36.83 35.41
C ARG A 337 -49.26 37.56 36.71
N ALA A 338 -48.86 38.83 36.86
CA ALA A 338 -49.18 39.63 38.05
C ALA A 338 -50.69 39.90 38.19
N VAL A 339 -51.41 40.16 37.10
CA VAL A 339 -52.88 40.29 37.10
C VAL A 339 -53.56 38.98 37.49
N ILE A 340 -53.07 37.84 37.01
CA ILE A 340 -53.58 36.51 37.41
C ILE A 340 -53.31 36.27 38.90
N ALA A 341 -52.11 36.55 39.40
CA ALA A 341 -51.76 36.43 40.81
C ALA A 341 -52.59 37.36 41.72
N ALA A 342 -52.81 38.61 41.31
CA ALA A 342 -53.66 39.56 42.02
C ALA A 342 -55.14 39.11 42.04
N ARG A 343 -55.64 38.51 40.94
CA ARG A 343 -56.99 37.94 40.89
C ARG A 343 -57.14 36.73 41.81
N ILE A 344 -56.10 35.89 41.94
CA ILE A 344 -56.06 34.80 42.92
C ILE A 344 -56.11 35.38 44.34
N ALA A 345 -55.25 36.35 44.66
CA ALA A 345 -55.22 36.98 45.98
C ALA A 345 -56.58 37.63 46.37
N ALA A 346 -57.21 38.35 45.44
CA ALA A 346 -58.54 38.95 45.66
C ALA A 346 -59.64 37.89 45.86
N SER A 347 -59.54 36.72 45.20
CA SER A 347 -60.49 35.62 45.41
C SER A 347 -60.32 34.88 46.75
N THR A 348 -59.22 35.12 47.46
CA THR A 348 -58.94 34.52 48.78
C THR A 348 -59.27 35.43 49.97
N SER A 349 -59.79 36.63 49.74
CA SER A 349 -59.94 37.67 50.79
C SER A 349 -61.38 38.15 51.05
N ASP A 350 -62.40 37.45 50.55
CA ASP A 350 -63.82 37.84 50.75
C ASP A 350 -64.47 36.99 51.86
N ASP A 351 -64.75 37.62 53.00
CA ASP A 351 -65.40 37.04 54.19
C ASP A 351 -66.68 37.86 54.50
N PRO A 352 -67.90 37.27 54.53
CA PRO A 352 -69.12 38.04 54.25
C PRO A 352 -69.91 38.49 55.51
N THR A 353 -69.94 39.79 55.82
CA THR A 353 -70.99 40.36 56.71
C THR A 353 -71.44 41.79 56.35
N ALA A 354 -72.73 42.06 56.56
CA ALA A 354 -73.41 43.37 56.65
C ALA A 354 -73.51 44.26 55.38
N ALA A 355 -74.52 44.00 54.55
CA ALA A 355 -75.07 44.99 53.61
C ALA A 355 -76.47 45.45 54.07
N THR A 356 -76.61 46.70 54.51
CA THR A 356 -77.90 47.32 54.86
C THR A 356 -78.60 47.87 53.61
N ILE A 357 -79.91 47.65 53.53
CA ILE A 357 -80.77 48.04 52.41
C ILE A 357 -80.93 49.57 52.34
N THR A 358 -80.68 50.20 51.18
CA THR A 358 -81.46 51.37 50.74
C THR A 358 -81.59 51.42 49.21
N THR A 359 -82.85 51.35 48.78
CA THR A 359 -83.41 51.36 47.42
C THR A 359 -83.17 52.66 46.63
N THR A 360 -82.90 52.57 45.32
CA THR A 360 -83.77 53.12 44.22
C THR A 360 -83.29 52.78 42.80
N ASN A 361 -84.23 52.19 42.02
CA ASN A 361 -84.58 52.38 40.59
C ASN A 361 -83.49 52.82 39.56
N ALA A 362 -83.44 52.31 38.31
CA ALA A 362 -84.52 51.75 37.48
C ALA A 362 -84.05 50.90 36.26
N THR A 363 -84.96 50.05 35.78
CA THR A 363 -85.17 49.62 34.36
C THR A 363 -84.04 49.00 33.52
N GLY A 364 -84.22 47.73 33.10
CA GLY A 364 -83.46 47.13 31.99
C GLY A 364 -83.54 45.58 31.87
N THR A 365 -84.71 45.03 31.55
CA THR A 365 -84.98 43.66 31.00
C THR A 365 -83.79 42.67 30.90
N ALA A 366 -83.70 41.59 31.69
CA ALA A 366 -84.55 40.38 31.75
C ALA A 366 -84.55 39.46 30.49
N ALA A 367 -83.66 38.45 30.49
CA ALA A 367 -83.84 37.06 30.00
C ALA A 367 -82.49 36.30 30.12
N ILE A 368 -82.30 35.34 31.05
CA ILE A 368 -82.59 33.89 30.92
C ILE A 368 -81.65 33.21 29.89
N HIS A 369 -80.81 32.18 30.15
CA HIS A 369 -80.45 31.29 31.28
C HIS A 369 -79.11 30.57 30.89
N THR A 370 -78.38 29.71 31.64
CA THR A 370 -78.56 28.96 32.91
C THR A 370 -77.19 28.54 33.52
N SER A 371 -77.19 28.15 34.81
CA SER A 371 -76.27 27.19 35.48
C SER A 371 -74.75 27.34 35.39
N ASP A 372 -74.19 28.02 36.39
CA ASP A 372 -72.92 27.61 37.02
C ASP A 372 -73.00 26.16 37.55
N ASN A 373 -71.89 25.40 37.48
CA ASN A 373 -71.37 24.61 38.61
C ASN A 373 -69.97 23.99 38.30
N ILE A 374 -68.88 24.76 38.42
CA ILE A 374 -67.50 24.21 38.50
C ILE A 374 -66.69 25.05 39.51
N PRO A 375 -66.09 24.47 40.57
CA PRO A 375 -65.26 25.21 41.51
C PRO A 375 -63.91 25.64 40.87
N PRO A 376 -63.46 26.90 41.01
CA PRO A 376 -62.29 27.42 40.29
C PRO A 376 -60.92 27.02 40.87
N SER A 377 -60.86 26.18 41.90
CA SER A 377 -59.63 25.88 42.67
C SER A 377 -58.63 24.92 42.01
N LEU A 378 -58.99 24.27 40.89
CA LEU A 378 -58.11 23.32 40.19
C LEU A 378 -57.26 23.97 39.06
N SER A 379 -57.57 25.22 38.67
CA SER A 379 -56.94 25.87 37.51
C SER A 379 -55.66 26.65 37.84
N SER A 380 -55.35 26.91 39.12
CA SER A 380 -54.11 27.61 39.52
C SER A 380 -52.93 26.66 39.70
N LEU A 381 -53.18 25.47 40.27
CA LEU A 381 -52.18 24.40 40.36
C LEU A 381 -51.73 23.98 38.96
N SER A 382 -52.67 23.76 38.04
CA SER A 382 -52.34 23.44 36.65
C SER A 382 -51.56 24.56 35.97
N ALA A 383 -51.85 25.85 36.19
CA ALA A 383 -51.06 26.93 35.61
C ALA A 383 -49.58 26.92 36.07
N THR A 384 -49.31 26.63 37.35
CA THR A 384 -47.93 26.52 37.87
C THR A 384 -47.24 25.22 37.49
N GLU A 385 -47.97 24.10 37.41
CA GLU A 385 -47.46 22.81 36.93
C GLU A 385 -47.20 22.82 35.42
N ILE A 386 -48.00 23.55 34.64
CA ILE A 386 -47.79 23.75 33.20
C ILE A 386 -46.56 24.63 32.95
N ASP A 387 -46.38 25.72 33.70
CA ASP A 387 -45.19 26.58 33.56
C ASP A 387 -43.89 25.86 33.99
N SER A 388 -43.92 25.05 35.07
CA SER A 388 -42.76 24.24 35.47
C SER A 388 -42.50 23.08 34.51
N ALA A 389 -43.53 22.36 34.06
CA ALA A 389 -43.40 21.34 33.04
C ALA A 389 -42.91 21.91 31.69
N ALA A 390 -43.34 23.12 31.31
CA ALA A 390 -42.85 23.82 30.13
C ALA A 390 -41.39 24.26 30.29
N SER A 391 -40.97 24.70 31.49
CA SER A 391 -39.57 25.00 31.79
C SER A 391 -38.69 23.74 31.75
N GLU A 392 -39.15 22.63 32.31
CA GLU A 392 -38.47 21.34 32.20
C GLU A 392 -38.41 20.83 30.76
N GLN A 393 -39.49 20.99 29.99
CA GLN A 393 -39.50 20.64 28.57
C GLN A 393 -38.52 21.51 27.78
N ALA A 394 -38.45 22.81 28.06
CA ALA A 394 -37.47 23.71 27.45
C ALA A 394 -36.03 23.29 27.82
N ALA A 395 -35.76 22.91 29.07
CA ALA A 395 -34.45 22.40 29.49
C ALA A 395 -34.10 21.06 28.83
N LYS A 396 -35.06 20.13 28.72
CA LYS A 396 -34.92 18.84 28.00
C LYS A 396 -34.69 19.06 26.50
N ILE A 397 -35.40 20.01 25.89
CA ILE A 397 -35.22 20.42 24.49
C ILE A 397 -33.85 21.06 24.30
N GLN A 398 -33.40 21.95 25.19
CA GLN A 398 -32.07 22.55 25.14
C GLN A 398 -30.97 21.49 25.27
N ALA A 399 -31.12 20.51 26.17
CA ALA A 399 -30.21 19.36 26.27
C ALA A 399 -30.19 18.53 24.97
N LEU A 400 -31.36 18.29 24.35
CA LEU A 400 -31.43 17.62 23.04
C LEU A 400 -30.73 18.45 21.95
N TYR A 401 -30.92 19.78 21.91
CA TYR A 401 -30.21 20.67 21.00
C TYR A 401 -28.69 20.73 21.24
N THR A 402 -28.19 20.49 22.46
CA THR A 402 -26.74 20.32 22.69
C THR A 402 -26.22 18.95 22.26
N THR A 403 -27.05 17.89 22.30
CA THR A 403 -26.68 16.56 21.75
C THR A 403 -26.87 16.44 20.24
N LEU A 404 -27.67 17.32 19.62
CA LEU A 404 -27.96 17.26 18.19
C LEU A 404 -26.71 17.48 17.32
N PRO A 405 -25.82 18.46 17.57
CA PRO A 405 -24.56 18.61 16.85
C PRO A 405 -23.67 17.36 16.85
N THR A 406 -23.57 16.64 17.97
CA THR A 406 -22.75 15.42 18.04
C THR A 406 -23.40 14.27 17.27
N ILE A 407 -24.73 14.14 17.30
CA ILE A 407 -25.45 13.16 16.46
C ILE A 407 -25.34 13.54 14.98
N THR A 408 -25.42 14.82 14.62
CA THR A 408 -25.26 15.32 13.24
C THR A 408 -23.85 15.09 12.70
N SER A 409 -22.80 15.19 13.53
CA SER A 409 -21.42 14.89 13.10
C SER A 409 -21.15 13.39 12.94
N LEU A 410 -21.81 12.54 13.75
CA LEU A 410 -21.68 11.08 13.67
C LEU A 410 -22.55 10.44 12.56
N HIS A 411 -23.67 11.06 12.21
CA HIS A 411 -24.58 10.58 11.16
C HIS A 411 -23.91 10.28 9.80
N PRO A 412 -23.07 11.16 9.20
CA PRO A 412 -22.40 10.86 7.93
C PRO A 412 -21.33 9.76 8.04
N LEU A 413 -20.85 9.44 9.25
CA LEU A 413 -19.85 8.38 9.45
C LEU A 413 -20.49 6.99 9.47
N LEU A 414 -21.73 6.85 9.98
CA LEU A 414 -22.47 5.59 10.05
C LEU A 414 -22.49 4.77 8.76
N PRO A 415 -22.82 5.30 7.55
CA PRO A 415 -22.80 4.50 6.33
C PRO A 415 -21.41 3.95 6.01
N SER A 416 -20.36 4.76 6.15
CA SER A 416 -18.97 4.31 5.92
C SER A 416 -18.51 3.24 6.93
N VAL A 417 -18.95 3.34 8.19
CA VAL A 417 -18.69 2.34 9.23
C VAL A 417 -19.46 1.06 8.92
N LEU A 418 -20.71 1.14 8.46
CA LEU A 418 -21.49 -0.04 8.06
C LEU A 418 -20.91 -0.74 6.82
N GLU A 419 -20.37 0.00 5.85
CA GLU A 419 -19.65 -0.57 4.70
C GLU A 419 -18.35 -1.26 5.14
N ARG A 420 -17.56 -0.63 6.01
CA ARG A 420 -16.37 -1.23 6.63
C ARG A 420 -16.72 -2.47 7.46
N LEU A 421 -17.82 -2.46 8.22
CA LEU A 421 -18.29 -3.62 8.97
C LEU A 421 -18.80 -4.74 8.03
N ARG A 422 -19.31 -4.39 6.84
CA ARG A 422 -19.72 -5.38 5.82
C ARG A 422 -18.53 -6.05 5.16
N SER A 423 -17.45 -5.32 4.85
CA SER A 423 -16.20 -5.92 4.36
C SER A 423 -15.49 -6.71 5.47
N LEU A 424 -15.45 -6.17 6.70
CA LEU A 424 -14.94 -6.87 7.88
C LEU A 424 -15.71 -8.17 8.15
N ARG A 425 -17.04 -8.18 8.00
CA ARG A 425 -17.85 -9.41 8.12
C ARG A 425 -17.46 -10.47 7.10
N ALA A 426 -17.12 -10.09 5.86
CA ALA A 426 -16.63 -11.03 4.87
C ALA A 426 -15.26 -11.61 5.27
N ILE A 427 -14.36 -10.78 5.81
CA ILE A 427 -13.05 -11.21 6.33
C ILE A 427 -13.22 -12.13 7.55
N HIS A 428 -14.06 -11.77 8.52
CA HIS A 428 -14.33 -12.60 9.71
C HIS A 428 -15.00 -13.93 9.35
N ALA A 429 -15.92 -13.96 8.37
CA ALA A 429 -16.49 -15.21 7.88
C ALA A 429 -15.46 -16.07 7.13
N GLY A 430 -14.50 -15.45 6.43
CA GLY A 430 -13.35 -16.13 5.84
C GLY A 430 -12.41 -16.70 6.89
N ALA A 431 -12.10 -15.93 7.95
CA ALA A 431 -11.25 -16.34 9.05
C ALA A 431 -11.87 -17.49 9.87
N ALA A 432 -13.18 -17.44 10.13
CA ALA A 432 -13.91 -18.53 10.79
C ALA A 432 -13.83 -19.83 9.97
N ARG A 433 -14.08 -19.77 8.65
CA ARG A 433 -13.92 -20.93 7.77
C ARG A 433 -12.49 -21.44 7.72
N ALA A 434 -11.50 -20.55 7.67
CA ALA A 434 -10.10 -20.94 7.68
C ALA A 434 -9.69 -21.63 9.00
N ALA A 435 -10.30 -21.25 10.14
CA ALA A 435 -10.14 -21.96 11.40
C ALA A 435 -10.81 -23.35 11.34
N GLU A 436 -12.07 -23.45 10.90
CA GLU A 436 -12.78 -24.72 10.71
C GLU A 436 -12.03 -25.68 9.75
N ASP A 437 -11.48 -25.16 8.65
CA ASP A 437 -10.66 -25.91 7.68
C ASP A 437 -9.31 -26.35 8.28
N LEU A 438 -8.70 -25.55 9.15
CA LEU A 438 -7.46 -25.90 9.85
C LEU A 438 -7.71 -26.98 10.91
N ASP A 439 -8.76 -26.86 11.73
CA ASP A 439 -9.16 -27.87 12.71
C ASP A 439 -9.44 -29.21 12.00
N ALA A 440 -10.17 -29.18 10.87
CA ALA A 440 -10.43 -30.37 10.06
C ALA A 440 -9.17 -30.96 9.38
N LEU A 441 -8.14 -30.15 9.13
CA LEU A 441 -6.84 -30.64 8.66
C LEU A 441 -6.00 -31.22 9.80
N GLU A 442 -6.06 -30.66 11.01
CA GLU A 442 -5.41 -31.22 12.20
C GLU A 442 -5.99 -32.59 12.55
N ASP A 443 -7.33 -32.74 12.53
CA ASP A 443 -8.01 -34.02 12.72
C ASP A 443 -7.56 -35.07 11.70
N ARG A 444 -7.54 -34.73 10.40
CA ARG A 444 -7.04 -35.62 9.34
C ARG A 444 -5.56 -35.98 9.50
N GLN A 445 -4.73 -35.05 9.96
CA GLN A 445 -3.33 -35.34 10.27
C GLN A 445 -3.20 -36.26 11.49
N ALA A 446 -4.06 -36.12 12.50
CA ALA A 446 -4.10 -37.00 13.67
C ALA A 446 -4.63 -38.40 13.32
N GLU A 447 -5.58 -38.52 12.39
CA GLU A 447 -6.04 -39.79 11.84
C GLU A 447 -4.93 -40.46 11.02
N MET A 448 -4.35 -39.77 10.03
CA MET A 448 -3.25 -40.29 9.20
C MET A 448 -2.03 -40.71 10.03
N LYS A 449 -1.69 -40.01 11.13
CA LYS A 449 -0.64 -40.45 12.07
C LYS A 449 -0.99 -41.79 12.72
N ARG A 450 -2.22 -41.96 13.21
CA ARG A 450 -2.69 -43.24 13.79
C ARG A 450 -2.76 -44.35 12.76
N GLU A 451 -3.10 -44.05 11.50
CA GLU A 451 -3.03 -45.02 10.41
C GLU A 451 -1.57 -45.44 10.17
N ILE A 452 -0.63 -44.50 10.07
CA ILE A 452 0.81 -44.81 9.87
C ILE A 452 1.35 -45.67 11.02
N GLU A 453 0.94 -45.42 12.26
CA GLU A 453 1.26 -46.27 13.42
C GLU A 453 0.70 -47.68 13.24
N GLN A 454 -0.58 -47.84 12.85
CA GLN A 454 -1.18 -49.14 12.56
C GLN A 454 -0.51 -49.87 11.37
N TRP A 455 -0.12 -49.16 10.32
CA TRP A 455 0.64 -49.71 9.18
C TRP A 455 2.03 -50.18 9.60
N ARG A 456 2.68 -49.46 10.52
CA ARG A 456 3.99 -49.85 11.09
C ARG A 456 3.88 -51.09 11.96
N ASP A 457 2.91 -51.15 12.87
CA ASP A 457 2.66 -52.33 13.72
C ASP A 457 2.28 -53.55 12.86
N GLY A 458 1.44 -53.34 11.84
CA GLY A 458 1.09 -54.35 10.85
C GLY A 458 2.31 -54.86 10.06
N LEU A 459 3.22 -53.95 9.69
CA LEU A 459 4.48 -54.30 9.02
C LEU A 459 5.42 -55.09 9.94
N GLU A 460 5.53 -54.74 11.23
CA GLU A 460 6.33 -55.48 12.22
C GLU A 460 5.78 -56.91 12.41
N VAL A 461 4.46 -57.07 12.48
CA VAL A 461 3.81 -58.39 12.53
C VAL A 461 4.04 -59.20 11.24
N VAL A 462 4.03 -58.56 10.06
CA VAL A 462 4.36 -59.22 8.79
C VAL A 462 5.83 -59.61 8.74
N GLU A 463 6.74 -58.73 9.18
CA GLU A 463 8.18 -58.99 9.21
C GLU A 463 8.52 -60.13 10.17
N GLY A 464 7.88 -60.17 11.35
CA GLY A 464 7.95 -61.30 12.29
C GLY A 464 7.52 -62.62 11.64
N LYS A 465 6.36 -62.65 10.99
CA LYS A 465 5.86 -63.83 10.25
C LYS A 465 6.77 -64.22 9.09
N VAL A 466 7.38 -63.27 8.39
CA VAL A 466 8.36 -63.54 7.32
C VAL A 466 9.62 -64.20 7.91
N ARG A 467 10.13 -63.73 9.06
CA ARG A 467 11.25 -64.39 9.76
C ARG A 467 10.89 -65.79 10.24
N GLU A 468 9.70 -66.00 10.80
CA GLU A 468 9.20 -67.32 11.20
C GLU A 468 9.11 -68.26 9.99
N CYS A 469 8.53 -67.79 8.88
CA CYS A 469 8.50 -68.52 7.61
C CYS A 469 9.90 -68.81 7.05
N GLU A 470 10.85 -67.88 7.17
CA GLU A 470 12.24 -68.09 6.73
C GLU A 470 12.93 -69.17 7.58
N VAL A 471 12.76 -69.15 8.90
CA VAL A 471 13.28 -70.18 9.82
C VAL A 471 12.63 -71.54 9.53
N ALA A 472 11.31 -71.59 9.36
CA ALA A 472 10.61 -72.81 8.98
C ALA A 472 11.06 -73.35 7.61
N MET A 473 11.29 -72.46 6.63
CA MET A 473 11.79 -72.82 5.30
C MET A 473 13.23 -73.34 5.36
N LYS A 474 14.10 -72.74 6.20
CA LYS A 474 15.46 -73.26 6.47
C LYS A 474 15.43 -74.63 7.12
N GLY A 475 14.62 -74.84 8.17
CA GLY A 475 14.44 -76.15 8.80
C GLY A 475 13.90 -77.20 7.83
N ASN A 476 12.91 -76.83 7.00
CA ASN A 476 12.42 -77.70 5.94
C ASN A 476 13.50 -78.02 4.89
N MET A 477 14.33 -77.05 4.50
CA MET A 477 15.46 -77.25 3.59
C MET A 477 16.56 -78.14 4.20
N GLU A 478 16.80 -78.06 5.51
CA GLU A 478 17.73 -78.94 6.24
C GLU A 478 17.21 -80.38 6.36
N ILE A 479 15.89 -80.60 6.41
CA ILE A 479 15.29 -81.93 6.42
C ILE A 479 15.20 -82.52 5.01
N VAL A 480 14.75 -81.72 4.03
CA VAL A 480 14.54 -82.15 2.64
C VAL A 480 15.87 -82.27 1.88
N GLY A 481 16.86 -81.43 2.17
CA GLY A 481 18.16 -81.42 1.50
C GLY A 481 18.89 -82.78 1.56
N PRO A 482 19.04 -83.43 2.72
CA PRO A 482 19.55 -84.78 2.84
C PRO A 482 18.71 -85.84 2.12
N TRP A 483 17.39 -85.70 2.08
CA TRP A 483 16.51 -86.62 1.34
C TRP A 483 16.67 -86.48 -0.17
N VAL A 484 16.77 -85.25 -0.68
CA VAL A 484 17.04 -84.96 -2.10
C VAL A 484 18.43 -85.45 -2.48
N LYS A 485 19.48 -85.14 -1.70
CA LYS A 485 20.84 -85.67 -1.92
C LYS A 485 20.88 -87.20 -1.86
N GLY A 486 20.07 -87.81 -0.99
CA GLY A 486 19.90 -89.27 -0.92
C GLY A 486 19.18 -89.86 -2.14
N LEU A 487 18.26 -89.12 -2.75
CA LEU A 487 17.63 -89.49 -4.02
C LEU A 487 18.57 -89.27 -5.21
N GLU A 488 19.29 -88.15 -5.27
CA GLU A 488 20.32 -87.85 -6.27
C GLU A 488 21.41 -88.93 -6.26
N GLY A 489 22.01 -89.23 -5.11
CA GLY A 489 23.02 -90.29 -4.98
C GLY A 489 22.49 -91.71 -5.22
N ARG A 490 21.17 -91.93 -5.20
CA ARG A 490 20.54 -93.18 -5.68
C ARG A 490 20.31 -93.16 -7.19
N LEU A 491 19.99 -92.00 -7.76
CA LEU A 491 19.81 -91.81 -9.20
C LEU A 491 21.15 -91.93 -9.93
N GLU A 492 22.23 -91.36 -9.40
CA GLU A 492 23.60 -91.51 -9.93
C GLU A 492 24.03 -92.98 -9.96
N ARG A 493 23.73 -93.75 -8.91
CA ARG A 493 23.97 -95.22 -8.85
C ARG A 493 23.06 -96.05 -9.78
N LEU A 494 22.08 -95.42 -10.42
CA LEU A 494 21.19 -96.04 -11.41
C LEU A 494 21.47 -95.53 -12.84
N GLY A 495 22.22 -94.44 -12.98
CA GLY A 495 22.62 -93.83 -14.24
C GLY A 495 24.06 -94.14 -14.68
N ALA A 496 24.81 -94.87 -13.85
CA ALA A 496 26.14 -95.43 -14.11
C ALA A 496 26.12 -96.96 -13.97
#